data_AF-X6DUD5-F1
#
_entry.id   AF-X6DUD5-F1
#
_cell.length_a   1.000
_cell.length_b   1.000
_cell.length_c   1.000
_cell.angle_alpha   90.00
_cell.angle_beta   90.00
_cell.angle_gamma   90.00
#
_symmetry.space_group_name_H-M   'P 1'
#
loop_
_entity.id
_entity.type
_entity.pdbx_description
1 polymer ?
#
loop_
_entity_poly.entity_id
_entity_poly.type
_entity_poly.pdbx_seq_one_letter_code
_entity_poly.pdbx_strand_id
1 'polypeptide(L)'
;MDINLFFKEMYSFEIERKDKLDGSVGVMLTAVTGIVVSMVFVISDIGSKNPYPDKRMILSLFAVCSFVLGGSILFLLVGFYGRTYKYVDYPSEMMKYYNKLESHYRGDGQAADKEFADAVTHQFVSFGTHNAQANDEKSENYFQAKRWFAWSLLPFACGIITYGHYLIFD
;
A
#
# COMPACT_ATOMS: atom_id res chain seq x y z
N MET A 1 25.84 -17.23 15.10
CA MET A 1 25.01 -16.10 14.64
C MET A 1 24.38 -15.51 15.88
N ASP A 2 24.54 -14.21 16.12
CA ASP A 2 23.89 -13.53 17.24
C ASP A 2 22.37 -13.53 17.00
N ILE A 3 21.61 -14.12 17.92
CA ILE A 3 20.16 -14.30 17.78
C ILE A 3 19.45 -12.95 17.72
N ASN A 4 19.99 -11.93 18.41
CA ASN A 4 19.43 -10.59 18.45
C ASN A 4 19.63 -9.89 17.11
N LEU A 5 20.79 -10.12 16.47
CA LEU A 5 21.09 -9.60 15.14
C LEU A 5 20.14 -10.21 14.10
N PHE A 6 19.90 -11.52 14.17
CA PHE A 6 18.96 -12.20 13.28
C PHE A 6 17.54 -11.63 13.37
N PHE A 7 17.01 -11.46 14.59
CA PHE A 7 15.66 -10.90 14.76
C PHE A 7 15.59 -9.41 14.39
N LYS A 8 16.65 -8.65 14.61
CA LYS A 8 16.76 -7.26 14.12
C LYS A 8 16.72 -7.21 12.59
N GLU A 9 17.41 -8.10 11.90
CA GLU A 9 17.38 -8.20 10.43
C GLU A 9 15.97 -8.53 9.94
N MET A 10 15.30 -9.51 10.54
CA MET A 10 13.91 -9.84 10.20
C MET A 10 12.96 -8.66 10.44
N TYR A 11 13.09 -7.97 11.57
CA TYR A 11 12.30 -6.77 11.85
C TYR A 11 12.55 -5.68 10.80
N SER A 12 13.82 -5.42 10.47
CA SER A 12 14.21 -4.39 9.50
C SER A 12 13.66 -4.71 8.11
N PHE A 13 13.71 -5.98 7.71
CA PHE A 13 13.12 -6.46 6.46
C PHE A 13 11.61 -6.15 6.37
N GLU A 14 10.86 -6.29 7.47
CA GLU A 14 9.43 -5.96 7.48
C GLU A 14 9.16 -4.45 7.37
N ILE A 15 10.04 -3.61 7.90
CA ILE A 15 9.97 -2.15 7.69
C ILE A 15 10.29 -1.80 6.23
N GLU A 16 11.27 -2.45 5.61
CA GLU A 16 11.55 -2.24 4.18
C GLU A 16 10.39 -2.71 3.29
N ARG A 17 9.73 -3.82 3.64
CA ARG A 17 8.53 -4.31 2.93
C ARG A 17 7.41 -3.28 2.98
N LYS A 18 7.19 -2.66 4.14
CA LYS A 18 6.25 -1.55 4.28
C LYS A 18 6.57 -0.43 3.29
N ASP A 19 7.81 0.05 3.25
CA ASP A 19 8.15 1.20 2.40
C ASP A 19 8.02 0.87 0.90
N LYS A 20 8.35 -0.37 0.50
CA LYS A 20 8.10 -0.87 -0.86
C LYS A 20 6.61 -0.91 -1.20
N LEU A 21 5.76 -1.35 -0.26
CA LEU A 21 4.30 -1.37 -0.44
C LEU A 21 3.73 0.05 -0.54
N ASP A 22 4.13 0.95 0.35
CA ASP A 22 3.69 2.35 0.34
C ASP A 22 4.09 3.04 -0.98
N GLY A 23 5.32 2.84 -1.44
CA GLY A 23 5.78 3.35 -2.74
C GLY A 23 4.99 2.77 -3.93
N SER A 24 4.66 1.48 -3.87
CA SER A 24 3.89 0.80 -4.92
C SER A 24 2.45 1.34 -5.03
N VAL A 25 1.81 1.66 -3.90
CA VAL A 25 0.48 2.30 -3.91
C VAL A 25 0.51 3.67 -4.57
N GLY A 26 1.54 4.48 -4.32
CA GLY A 26 1.70 5.79 -4.96
C GLY A 26 1.73 5.72 -6.49
N VAL A 27 2.46 4.74 -7.04
CA VAL A 27 2.49 4.47 -8.49
C VAL A 27 1.10 4.12 -9.01
N MET A 28 0.40 3.24 -8.29
CA MET A 28 -0.93 2.80 -8.68
C MET A 28 -1.97 3.94 -8.66
N LEU A 29 -1.94 4.79 -7.62
CA LEU A 29 -2.80 5.98 -7.53
C LEU A 29 -2.55 6.95 -8.69
N THR A 30 -1.29 7.12 -9.09
CA THR A 30 -0.92 7.93 -10.25
C THR A 30 -1.53 7.38 -11.54
N ALA A 31 -1.46 6.07 -11.74
CA ALA A 31 -2.05 5.40 -12.91
C ALA A 31 -3.58 5.53 -12.93
N VAL A 32 -4.25 5.31 -11.79
CA VAL A 32 -5.70 5.51 -11.63
C VAL A 32 -6.09 6.94 -11.98
N THR A 33 -5.34 7.93 -11.47
CA THR A 33 -5.58 9.35 -11.75
C THR A 33 -5.46 9.65 -13.25
N GLY A 34 -4.44 9.11 -13.92
CA GLY A 34 -4.25 9.28 -15.37
C GLY A 34 -5.44 8.76 -16.19
N ILE A 35 -5.99 7.59 -15.82
CA ILE A 35 -7.19 7.03 -16.46
C ILE A 35 -8.39 7.97 -16.24
N VAL A 36 -8.64 8.39 -14.99
CA VAL A 36 -9.77 9.26 -14.65
C VAL A 36 -9.70 10.59 -15.41
N VAL A 37 -8.53 11.23 -15.43
CA VAL A 37 -8.32 12.50 -16.17
C VAL A 37 -8.57 12.31 -17.66
N SER A 38 -8.07 11.22 -18.24
CA SER A 38 -8.30 10.90 -19.66
C SER A 38 -9.79 10.70 -19.98
N MET A 39 -10.52 10.02 -19.10
CA MET A 39 -11.97 9.83 -19.25
C MET A 39 -12.72 11.17 -19.15
N VAL A 40 -12.38 12.01 -18.15
CA VAL A 40 -12.99 13.33 -17.99
C VAL A 40 -12.77 14.21 -19.22
N PHE A 41 -11.55 14.19 -19.78
CA PHE A 41 -11.24 14.92 -21.02
C PHE A 41 -12.14 14.48 -22.18
N VAL A 42 -12.21 13.17 -22.45
CA VAL A 42 -13.04 12.62 -23.55
C VAL A 42 -14.51 12.94 -23.33
N ILE A 43 -15.04 12.77 -22.12
CA ILE A 43 -16.43 13.08 -21.79
C ILE A 43 -16.74 14.56 -22.02
N SER A 44 -15.80 15.46 -21.67
CA SER A 44 -15.94 16.89 -21.91
C SER A 44 -15.97 17.23 -23.39
N ASP A 45 -15.11 16.62 -24.21
CA ASP A 45 -15.06 16.87 -25.66
C ASP A 45 -16.38 16.43 -26.34
N ILE A 46 -16.79 15.18 -26.13
CA ILE A 46 -18.02 14.63 -26.74
C ILE A 46 -19.30 15.30 -26.19
N GLY A 47 -19.23 15.92 -25.00
CA GLY A 47 -20.32 16.68 -24.41
C GLY A 47 -20.75 17.87 -25.26
N SER A 48 -19.79 18.48 -25.96
CA SER A 48 -19.98 19.68 -26.79
C SER A 48 -20.51 19.40 -28.21
N LYS A 49 -20.44 18.15 -28.68
CA LYS A 49 -20.77 17.75 -30.06
C LYS A 49 -22.11 16.98 -30.14
N ASN A 50 -22.76 17.02 -31.31
CA ASN A 50 -24.11 16.51 -31.59
C ASN A 50 -24.31 15.01 -31.22
N PRO A 51 -25.55 14.55 -30.93
CA PRO A 51 -25.78 13.22 -30.37
C PRO A 51 -25.74 12.11 -31.44
N TYR A 52 -24.56 11.58 -31.73
CA TYR A 52 -24.39 10.35 -32.50
C TYR A 52 -24.45 9.09 -31.61
N PRO A 53 -24.83 7.92 -32.16
CA PRO A 53 -24.92 6.66 -31.42
C PRO A 53 -23.60 6.26 -30.72
N ASP A 54 -22.45 6.63 -31.28
CA ASP A 54 -21.12 6.34 -30.73
C ASP A 54 -20.89 6.97 -29.36
N LYS A 55 -21.50 8.14 -29.10
CA LYS A 55 -21.45 8.81 -27.78
C LYS A 55 -22.03 7.94 -26.67
N ARG A 56 -23.14 7.24 -26.93
CA ARG A 56 -23.77 6.36 -25.93
C ARG A 56 -22.89 5.16 -25.61
N MET A 57 -22.19 4.63 -26.62
CA MET A 57 -21.25 3.51 -26.46
C MET A 57 -20.00 3.92 -25.68
N ILE A 58 -19.42 5.08 -25.96
CA ILE A 58 -18.27 5.61 -25.18
C ILE A 58 -18.65 5.78 -23.71
N LEU A 59 -19.81 6.39 -23.44
CA LEU A 59 -20.30 6.61 -22.08
C LEU A 59 -20.56 5.30 -21.33
N SER A 60 -21.12 4.27 -21.99
CA SER A 60 -21.35 2.97 -21.35
C SER A 60 -20.04 2.24 -21.04
N LEU A 61 -19.07 2.26 -21.96
CA LEU A 61 -17.72 1.70 -21.73
C LEU A 61 -17.02 2.40 -20.56
N PHE A 62 -17.11 3.73 -20.48
CA PHE A 62 -16.54 4.48 -19.39
C PHE A 62 -17.28 4.26 -18.06
N ALA A 63 -18.60 4.09 -18.06
CA ALA A 63 -19.34 3.71 -16.86
C ALA A 63 -18.88 2.34 -16.32
N VAL A 64 -18.70 1.35 -17.20
CA VAL A 64 -18.14 0.04 -16.83
C VAL A 64 -16.71 0.17 -16.31
N CYS A 65 -15.87 0.96 -16.98
CA CYS A 65 -14.51 1.25 -16.52
C CYS A 65 -14.51 1.86 -15.11
N SER A 66 -15.33 2.89 -14.86
CA SER A 66 -15.47 3.52 -13.54
C SER A 66 -15.93 2.55 -12.46
N PHE A 67 -16.86 1.66 -12.77
CA PHE A 67 -17.31 0.63 -11.82
C PHE A 67 -16.17 -0.32 -11.42
N VAL A 68 -15.43 -0.84 -12.39
CA VAL A 68 -14.31 -1.76 -12.14
C VAL A 68 -13.15 -1.04 -11.44
N LEU A 69 -12.85 0.20 -11.84
CA LEU A 69 -11.86 1.07 -11.22
C LEU A 69 -12.22 1.38 -9.75
N GLY A 70 -13.51 1.59 -9.47
CA GLY A 70 -14.03 1.74 -8.12
C GLY A 70 -13.72 0.53 -7.24
N GLY A 71 -13.86 -0.68 -7.77
CA GLY A 71 -13.41 -1.91 -7.10
C GLY A 71 -11.93 -1.88 -6.71
N SER A 72 -11.06 -1.45 -7.63
CA SER A 72 -9.63 -1.28 -7.35
C SER A 72 -9.37 -0.28 -6.20
N ILE A 73 -10.06 0.86 -6.21
CA ILE A 73 -9.92 1.89 -5.17
C ILE A 73 -10.41 1.36 -3.81
N LEU A 74 -11.51 0.62 -3.78
CA LEU A 74 -12.04 0.02 -2.56
C LEU A 74 -11.03 -0.93 -1.91
N PHE A 75 -10.38 -1.80 -2.69
CA PHE A 75 -9.33 -2.68 -2.16
C PHE A 75 -8.11 -1.92 -1.65
N LEU A 76 -7.73 -0.80 -2.27
CA LEU A 76 -6.68 0.07 -1.74
C LEU A 76 -7.09 0.70 -0.40
N LEU A 77 -8.32 1.22 -0.29
CA LEU A 77 -8.82 1.83 0.94
C LEU A 77 -8.89 0.80 2.08
N VAL A 78 -9.52 -0.36 1.84
CA VAL A 78 -9.61 -1.44 2.84
C VAL A 78 -8.23 -1.99 3.19
N GLY A 79 -7.32 -2.06 2.22
CA GLY A 79 -5.96 -2.53 2.42
C GLY A 79 -5.14 -1.64 3.35
N PHE A 80 -5.34 -0.32 3.32
CA PHE A 80 -4.45 0.64 3.96
C PHE A 80 -5.09 1.41 5.13
N TYR A 81 -6.41 1.32 5.31
CA TYR A 81 -7.10 1.96 6.42
C TYR A 81 -6.87 1.22 7.75
N GLY A 82 -6.54 1.97 8.82
CA GLY A 82 -6.51 1.47 10.20
C GLY A 82 -5.35 0.55 10.58
N ARG A 83 -4.44 0.22 9.66
CA ARG A 83 -3.32 -0.69 9.93
C ARG A 83 -2.07 0.06 10.36
N THR A 84 -1.82 0.10 11.68
CA THR A 84 -0.65 0.73 12.30
C THR A 84 0.52 -0.23 12.43
N TYR A 85 1.72 0.27 12.14
CA TYR A 85 2.98 -0.45 12.39
C TYR A 85 3.46 -0.23 13.82
N LYS A 86 4.16 -1.22 14.36
CA LYS A 86 4.87 -1.11 15.63
C LYS A 86 6.34 -0.82 15.38
N TYR A 87 6.86 0.14 16.12
CA TYR A 87 8.25 0.54 16.08
C TYR A 87 8.92 0.21 17.40
N VAL A 88 10.20 -0.16 17.32
CA VAL A 88 11.02 -0.30 18.52
C VAL A 88 11.14 1.03 19.25
N ASP A 89 11.28 0.94 20.57
CA ASP A 89 11.39 2.13 21.42
C ASP A 89 12.60 3.00 21.03
N TYR A 90 12.49 4.29 21.34
CA TYR A 90 13.58 5.22 21.09
C TYR A 90 14.84 4.83 21.87
N PRO A 91 16.04 5.06 21.32
CA PRO A 91 17.30 4.75 22.01
C PRO A 91 17.40 5.37 23.41
N SER A 92 16.83 6.56 23.62
CA SER A 92 16.77 7.22 24.92
C SER A 92 15.94 6.46 25.96
N GLU A 93 14.82 5.87 25.54
CA GLU A 93 13.96 5.08 26.42
C GLU A 93 14.59 3.71 26.70
N MET A 94 15.22 3.10 25.69
CA MET A 94 16.00 1.88 25.88
C MET A 94 17.16 2.08 26.85
N MET A 95 17.87 3.21 26.77
CA MET A 95 18.96 3.53 27.69
C MET A 95 18.46 3.76 29.13
N LYS A 96 17.31 4.43 29.30
CA LYS A 96 16.67 4.57 30.62
C LYS A 96 16.29 3.22 31.21
N TYR A 97 15.74 2.33 30.37
CA TYR A 97 15.39 0.97 30.78
C TYR A 97 16.63 0.17 31.19
N TYR A 98 17.72 0.24 30.42
CA TYR A 98 18.99 -0.39 30.75
C TYR A 98 19.56 0.10 32.10
N ASN A 99 19.64 1.42 32.30
CA ASN A 99 20.12 1.99 33.57
C ASN A 99 19.25 1.56 34.77
N LYS A 100 17.94 1.39 34.55
CA LYS A 100 17.03 0.87 35.57
C LYS A 100 17.35 -0.59 35.91
N LEU A 101 17.62 -1.43 34.91
CA LEU A 101 18.05 -2.82 35.13
C LEU A 101 19.38 -2.89 35.88
N GLU A 102 20.37 -2.10 35.48
CA GLU A 102 21.68 -2.03 36.15
C GLU A 102 21.53 -1.65 37.64
N SER A 103 20.65 -0.69 37.94
CA SER A 103 20.33 -0.29 39.31
C SER A 103 19.58 -1.38 40.09
N HIS A 104 18.69 -2.14 39.44
CA HIS A 104 17.89 -3.21 40.05
C HIS A 104 18.77 -4.39 40.46
N TYR A 105 19.69 -4.78 39.57
CA TYR A 105 20.63 -5.88 39.78
C TYR A 105 21.87 -5.50 40.62
N ARG A 106 21.90 -4.27 41.17
CA ARG A 106 22.95 -3.78 42.08
C ARG A 106 24.37 -3.98 41.55
N GLY A 107 24.57 -3.86 40.23
CA GLY A 107 25.88 -4.04 39.59
C GLY A 107 26.22 -5.47 39.15
N ASP A 108 25.30 -6.43 39.24
CA ASP A 108 25.40 -7.66 38.42
C ASP A 108 25.11 -7.34 36.95
N GLY A 109 26.15 -6.84 36.27
CA GLY A 109 26.06 -6.41 34.87
C GLY A 109 25.65 -7.55 33.93
N GLN A 110 25.99 -8.80 34.24
CA GLN A 110 25.61 -9.93 33.38
C GLN A 110 24.10 -10.20 33.43
N ALA A 111 23.48 -10.10 34.60
CA ALA A 111 22.03 -10.24 34.74
C ALA A 111 21.27 -9.10 34.04
N ALA A 112 21.74 -7.85 34.22
CA ALA A 112 21.16 -6.68 33.56
C ALA A 112 21.30 -6.73 32.02
N ASP A 113 22.48 -7.09 31.51
CA ASP A 113 22.74 -7.24 30.07
C ASP A 113 21.85 -8.32 29.45
N LYS A 114 21.70 -9.46 30.15
CA LYS A 114 20.87 -10.57 29.68
C LYS A 114 19.39 -10.17 29.61
N GLU A 115 18.83 -9.59 30.67
CA GLU A 115 17.43 -9.18 30.67
C GLU A 115 17.16 -8.07 29.64
N PHE A 116 18.09 -7.14 29.47
CA PHE A 116 17.99 -6.13 28.43
C PHE A 116 17.99 -6.74 27.03
N ALA A 117 18.92 -7.66 26.76
CA ALA A 117 19.00 -8.39 25.49
C ALA A 117 17.72 -9.20 25.21
N ASP A 118 17.18 -9.87 26.22
CA ASP A 118 15.93 -10.64 26.12
C ASP A 118 14.74 -9.70 25.82
N ALA A 119 14.66 -8.55 26.49
CA ALA A 119 13.61 -7.56 26.27
C ALA A 119 13.66 -6.96 24.85
N VAL A 120 14.85 -6.58 24.38
CA VAL A 120 15.05 -6.07 23.01
C VAL A 120 14.68 -7.12 21.97
N THR A 121 15.09 -8.37 22.19
CA THR A 121 14.73 -9.50 21.33
C THR A 121 13.23 -9.72 21.28
N HIS A 122 12.57 -9.65 22.42
CA HIS A 122 11.12 -9.75 22.50
C HIS A 122 10.42 -8.64 21.70
N GLN A 123 10.92 -7.40 21.75
CA GLN A 123 10.40 -6.32 20.90
C GLN A 123 10.57 -6.64 19.42
N PHE A 124 11.75 -7.08 18.98
CA PHE A 124 11.96 -7.43 17.57
C PHE A 124 11.03 -8.55 17.08
N VAL A 125 10.87 -9.61 17.88
CA VAL A 125 9.99 -10.74 17.53
C VAL A 125 8.53 -10.29 17.50
N SER A 126 8.05 -9.65 18.56
CA SER A 126 6.65 -9.25 18.71
C SER A 126 6.24 -8.19 17.68
N PHE A 127 7.05 -7.15 17.52
CA PHE A 127 6.77 -6.07 16.57
C PHE A 127 7.00 -6.53 15.13
N GLY A 128 8.04 -7.33 14.88
CA GLY A 128 8.29 -7.94 13.58
C GLY A 128 7.12 -8.81 13.13
N THR A 129 6.59 -9.67 14.01
CA THR A 129 5.44 -10.52 13.71
C THR A 129 4.18 -9.69 13.41
N HIS A 130 3.88 -8.68 14.24
CA HIS A 130 2.75 -7.77 14.00
C HIS A 130 2.88 -7.05 12.65
N ASN A 131 4.07 -6.56 12.33
CA ASN A 131 4.34 -5.85 11.08
C ASN A 131 4.27 -6.78 9.86
N ALA A 132 4.74 -8.02 9.98
CA ALA A 132 4.64 -9.04 8.94
C ALA A 132 3.18 -9.35 8.61
N GLN A 133 2.34 -9.58 9.61
CA GLN A 133 0.90 -9.80 9.43
C GLN A 133 0.23 -8.60 8.74
N ALA A 134 0.54 -7.38 9.19
CA ALA A 134 0.03 -6.17 8.55
C ALA A 134 0.48 -6.04 7.08
N ASN A 135 1.72 -6.41 6.78
CA ASN A 135 2.27 -6.39 5.42
C ASN A 135 1.64 -7.45 4.52
N ASP A 136 1.39 -8.65 5.03
CA ASP A 136 0.79 -9.75 4.26
C ASP A 136 -0.64 -9.38 3.85
N GLU A 137 -1.45 -8.89 4.80
CA GLU A 137 -2.81 -8.43 4.52
C GLU A 137 -2.83 -7.25 3.54
N LYS A 138 -1.92 -6.28 3.70
CA LYS A 138 -1.76 -5.16 2.75
C LYS A 138 -1.37 -5.65 1.36
N SER A 139 -0.43 -6.60 1.29
CA SER A 139 0.04 -7.17 0.03
C SER A 139 -1.08 -7.91 -0.71
N GLU A 140 -1.92 -8.65 0.02
CA GLU A 140 -3.07 -9.34 -0.55
C GLU A 140 -4.09 -8.33 -1.11
N ASN A 141 -4.47 -7.32 -0.34
CA ASN A 141 -5.39 -6.28 -0.80
C ASN A 141 -4.81 -5.50 -1.99
N TYR A 142 -3.52 -5.18 -1.97
CA TYR A 142 -2.84 -4.54 -3.09
C TYR A 142 -2.83 -5.42 -4.35
N PHE A 143 -2.65 -6.74 -4.20
CA PHE A 143 -2.77 -7.67 -5.32
C PHE A 143 -4.18 -7.68 -5.91
N GLN A 144 -5.21 -7.69 -5.05
CA GLN A 144 -6.58 -7.58 -5.52
C GLN A 144 -6.83 -6.26 -6.24
N ALA A 145 -6.40 -5.14 -5.67
CA ALA A 145 -6.49 -3.84 -6.32
C ALA A 145 -5.87 -3.88 -7.72
N LYS A 146 -4.63 -4.37 -7.87
CA LYS A 146 -3.97 -4.51 -9.18
C LYS A 146 -4.78 -5.34 -10.17
N ARG A 147 -5.40 -6.43 -9.71
CA ARG A 147 -6.24 -7.28 -10.56
C ARG A 147 -7.47 -6.53 -11.08
N TRP A 148 -8.16 -5.79 -10.21
CA TRP A 148 -9.30 -4.95 -10.61
C TRP A 148 -8.87 -3.82 -11.54
N PHE A 149 -7.74 -3.16 -11.25
CA PHE A 149 -7.17 -2.17 -12.14
C PHE A 149 -6.87 -2.73 -13.54
N ALA A 150 -6.25 -3.90 -13.63
CA ALA A 150 -5.98 -4.56 -14.91
C ALA A 150 -7.28 -4.82 -15.70
N TRP A 151 -8.34 -5.28 -15.03
CA TRP A 151 -9.65 -5.46 -15.67
C TRP A 151 -10.27 -4.14 -16.15
N SER A 152 -10.01 -3.02 -15.48
CA SER A 152 -10.53 -1.70 -15.90
C SER A 152 -9.90 -1.19 -17.21
N LEU A 153 -8.73 -1.70 -17.59
CA LEU A 153 -8.02 -1.29 -18.80
C LEU A 153 -8.74 -1.73 -20.08
N LEU A 154 -9.47 -2.85 -20.06
CA LEU A 154 -10.22 -3.33 -21.22
C LEU A 154 -11.32 -2.35 -21.67
N PRO A 155 -12.31 -2.01 -20.84
CA PRO A 155 -13.34 -1.05 -21.22
C PRO A 155 -12.76 0.35 -21.48
N PHE A 156 -11.68 0.73 -20.78
CA PHE A 156 -10.97 1.98 -21.06
C PHE A 156 -10.39 2.02 -22.48
N ALA A 157 -9.61 1.01 -22.86
CA ALA A 157 -9.00 0.92 -24.18
C ALA A 157 -10.06 0.89 -25.30
N CYS A 158 -11.13 0.10 -25.12
CA CYS A 158 -12.25 0.10 -26.06
C CYS A 158 -12.88 1.49 -26.19
N GLY A 159 -13.14 2.19 -25.07
CA GLY A 159 -13.71 3.54 -25.10
C GLY A 159 -12.84 4.56 -25.82
N ILE A 160 -11.51 4.50 -25.62
CA ILE A 160 -10.55 5.35 -26.32
C ILE A 160 -10.50 5.03 -27.82
N ILE A 161 -10.50 3.75 -28.22
CA ILE A 161 -10.51 3.35 -29.64
C ILE A 161 -11.79 3.84 -30.32
N THR A 162 -12.94 3.68 -29.67
CA THR A 162 -14.22 4.20 -30.17
C THR A 162 -14.19 5.73 -30.31
N TYR A 163 -13.61 6.43 -29.33
CA TYR A 163 -13.43 7.88 -29.42
C TYR A 163 -12.48 8.29 -30.57
N GLY A 164 -11.40 7.53 -30.81
CA GLY A 164 -10.52 7.77 -31.95
C GLY A 164 -11.23 7.59 -33.29
N HIS A 165 -12.05 6.54 -33.42
CA HIS A 165 -12.91 6.34 -34.59
C HIS A 165 -13.88 7.51 -34.77
N TYR A 166 -14.53 7.94 -33.68
CA TYR A 166 -15.40 9.12 -33.67
C TYR A 166 -14.70 10.37 -34.22
N LEU A 167 -13.44 10.63 -33.86
CA LEU A 167 -12.70 11.79 -34.36
C LEU A 167 -12.27 11.73 -35.84
N ILE A 168 -12.18 10.54 -36.44
CA ILE A 168 -11.69 10.37 -37.82
C ILE A 168 -12.83 10.44 -38.83
N PHE A 169 -14.02 9.97 -38.44
CA PHE A 169 -15.15 9.80 -39.34
C PHE A 169 -16.26 10.87 -39.18
N ASP A 170 -16.13 11.76 -38.20
CA ASP A 170 -16.88 13.02 -38.07
C ASP A 170 -16.01 14.24 -38.48
#